data_AF-A0A0F9E915-F1
#
_entry.id   AF-A0A0F9E915-F1
#
_cell.length_a   1.000
_cell.length_b   1.000
_cell.length_c   1.000
_cell.angle_alpha   90.00
_cell.angle_beta   90.00
_cell.angle_gamma   90.00
#
_symmetry.space_group_name_H-M   'P 1'
#
loop_
_entity.id
_entity.type
_entity.pdbx_description
1 polymer ?
#
loop_
_entity_poly.entity_id
_entity_poly.type
_entity_poly.pdbx_seq_one_letter_code
_entity_poly.pdbx_strand_id
1 'polypeptide(L)'
;EKRVREKIFGIECWVTSKEDFILSKLVYGGWQDYTDALGCWLRFQNELDKDYLQDVSRQLDIEQEYSLLKSGIDDPDEFFNRLRVQ
;
A
#
# COMPACT_ATOMS: atom_id res chain seq x y z
N GLU A 1 4.20 -13.19 -2.28
CA GLU A 1 3.88 -12.90 -0.87
C GLU A 1 5.16 -12.95 -0.03
N LYS A 2 5.63 -11.79 0.43
CA LYS A 2 6.79 -11.54 1.30
C LYS A 2 6.32 -11.59 2.76
N ARG A 3 6.80 -12.59 3.50
CA ARG A 3 6.53 -12.76 4.93
C ARG A 3 7.76 -12.45 5.76
N VAL A 4 7.54 -11.91 6.96
CA VAL A 4 8.57 -11.60 7.95
C VAL A 4 8.28 -12.35 9.24
N ARG A 5 9.35 -12.69 9.98
CA ARG A 5 9.27 -13.30 11.30
C ARG A 5 9.08 -12.20 12.34
N GLU A 6 7.98 -12.27 13.09
CA GLU A 6 7.69 -11.31 14.15
C GLU A 6 7.25 -12.02 15.43
N LYS A 7 7.43 -11.35 16.57
CA LYS A 7 7.03 -11.88 17.89
C LYS A 7 5.79 -11.15 18.38
N ILE A 8 4.65 -11.83 18.36
CA ILE A 8 3.35 -11.29 18.78
C ILE A 8 2.89 -12.03 20.02
N PHE A 9 2.57 -11.31 21.10
CA PHE A 9 2.21 -11.89 22.42
C PHE A 9 3.19 -12.95 22.92
N GLY A 10 4.49 -12.78 22.62
CA GLY A 10 5.53 -13.73 23.03
C GLY A 10 5.72 -14.94 22.10
N ILE A 11 4.89 -15.10 21.07
CA ILE A 11 4.92 -16.21 20.14
C ILE A 11 5.56 -15.76 18.82
N GLU A 12 6.51 -16.54 18.31
CA GLU A 12 7.07 -16.31 16.98
C GLU A 12 6.07 -16.72 15.90
N CYS A 13 5.78 -15.80 15.00
CA CYS A 13 4.83 -16.02 13.91
C CYS A 13 5.36 -15.42 12.59
N TRP A 14 4.84 -15.94 11.48
CA TRP A 14 5.05 -15.34 10.17
C TRP A 14 3.92 -14.35 9.91
N VAL A 15 4.27 -13.11 9.58
CA VAL A 15 3.31 -12.08 9.22
C VAL A 15 3.62 -11.53 7.83
N THR A 16 2.60 -11.00 7.16
CA THR A 16 2.77 -10.28 5.89
C THR A 16 3.66 -9.05 6.10
N SER A 17 4.56 -8.77 5.15
CA SER A 17 5.37 -7.56 5.21
C SER A 17 4.50 -6.30 5.04
N LYS A 18 5.00 -5.16 5.51
CA LYS A 18 4.28 -3.89 5.39
C LYS A 18 4.02 -3.52 3.92
N GLU A 19 4.97 -3.83 3.04
CA GLU A 19 4.83 -3.60 1.59
C GLU A 19 3.72 -4.44 0.98
N ASP A 20 3.70 -5.74 1.25
CA ASP A 20 2.68 -6.65 0.73
C ASP A 20 1.30 -6.33 1.32
N PHE A 21 1.24 -5.85 2.57
CA PHE A 21 0.01 -5.31 3.15
C PHE A 21 -0.49 -4.11 2.33
N ILE A 22 0.36 -3.11 2.07
CA ILE A 22 0.02 -1.93 1.26
C ILE A 22 -0.45 -2.35 -0.14
N LEU A 23 0.33 -3.19 -0.85
CA LEU A 23 0.00 -3.62 -2.21
C LEU A 23 -1.34 -4.36 -2.24
N SER A 24 -1.59 -5.26 -1.29
CA SER A 24 -2.88 -5.96 -1.21
C SER A 24 -4.04 -5.00 -1.07
N LYS A 25 -3.90 -3.94 -0.29
CA LYS A 25 -4.94 -2.94 -0.08
C LYS A 25 -5.21 -2.09 -1.33
N LEU A 26 -4.17 -1.75 -2.09
CA LEU A 26 -4.31 -1.01 -3.34
C LEU A 26 -5.00 -1.83 -4.44
N VAL A 27 -4.78 -3.15 -4.50
CA VAL A 27 -5.41 -4.03 -5.52
C VAL A 27 -6.93 -4.14 -5.37
N TYR A 28 -7.46 -4.25 -4.14
CA TYR A 28 -8.89 -4.53 -3.93
C TYR A 28 -9.78 -3.26 -3.92
N GLY A 29 -9.18 -2.06 -3.93
CA GLY A 29 -9.78 -0.84 -4.52
C GLY A 29 -10.88 -0.11 -3.73
N GLY A 30 -11.08 -0.41 -2.44
CA GLY A 30 -12.02 0.34 -1.59
C GLY A 30 -11.38 1.60 -0.96
N TRP A 31 -12.18 2.64 -0.71
CA TRP A 31 -11.73 3.85 0.03
C TRP A 31 -11.15 3.50 1.42
N GLN A 32 -11.79 2.57 2.13
CA GLN A 32 -11.30 2.08 3.41
C GLN A 32 -9.94 1.38 3.28
N ASP A 33 -9.77 0.55 2.25
CA ASP A 33 -8.50 -0.14 2.01
C ASP A 33 -7.38 0.84 1.65
N TYR A 34 -7.67 1.86 0.83
CA TYR A 34 -6.70 2.93 0.56
C TYR A 34 -6.32 3.67 1.84
N THR A 35 -7.28 3.96 2.72
CA THR A 35 -7.01 4.66 3.99
C THR A 35 -6.09 3.83 4.89
N ASP A 36 -6.30 2.51 4.96
CA ASP A 36 -5.41 1.59 5.66
C ASP A 36 -3.98 1.61 5.07
N ALA A 37 -3.89 1.56 3.73
CA ALA A 37 -2.62 1.63 3.01
C ALA A 37 -1.89 2.96 3.28
N LEU A 38 -2.59 4.08 3.22
CA LEU A 38 -2.06 5.42 3.49
C LEU A 38 -1.59 5.55 4.93
N GLY A 39 -2.37 5.04 5.90
CA GLY A 39 -1.96 5.00 7.30
C GLY A 39 -0.67 4.21 7.52
N CYS A 40 -0.53 3.06 6.86
CA CYS A 40 0.70 2.26 6.89
C CYS A 40 1.87 3.01 6.24
N TRP A 41 1.65 3.60 5.06
CA TRP A 41 2.64 4.40 4.33
C TRP A 41 3.16 5.55 5.19
N LEU A 42 2.29 6.41 5.72
CA LEU A 42 2.69 7.58 6.50
C LEU A 42 3.45 7.21 7.78
N ARG A 43 3.02 6.15 8.47
CA ARG A 43 3.64 5.71 9.73
C ARG A 43 5.02 5.07 9.53
N PHE A 44 5.20 4.32 8.45
CA PHE A 44 6.40 3.50 8.24
C PHE A 44 7.21 3.92 7.01
N GLN A 45 6.98 5.10 6.44
CA GLN A 45 7.60 5.60 5.19
C GLN A 45 9.14 5.48 5.13
N ASN A 46 9.81 5.50 6.27
CA ASN A 46 11.27 5.41 6.38
C ASN A 46 11.79 3.97 6.50
N GLU A 47 10.91 3.00 6.79
CA GLU A 47 11.22 1.57 6.88
C GLU A 47 10.82 0.80 5.61
N LEU A 48 9.90 1.36 4.82
CA LEU A 48 9.35 0.70 3.63
C LEU A 48 10.38 0.57 2.52
N ASP A 49 10.38 -0.61 1.90
CA ASP A 49 11.12 -0.87 0.66
C ASP A 49 10.37 -0.28 -0.54
N LYS A 50 10.72 0.96 -0.90
CA LYS A 50 10.06 1.72 -1.96
C LYS A 50 10.33 1.17 -3.36
N ASP A 51 11.50 0.57 -3.57
CA ASP A 51 11.87 -0.04 -4.85
C ASP A 51 10.99 -1.28 -5.07
N TYR A 52 10.85 -2.14 -4.06
CA TYR A 52 9.95 -3.28 -4.10
C TYR A 52 8.49 -2.87 -4.37
N LEU A 53 7.97 -1.87 -3.66
CA LEU A 53 6.61 -1.35 -3.89
C LEU A 53 6.42 -0.83 -5.33
N GLN A 54 7.43 -0.15 -5.88
CA GLN A 54 7.38 0.40 -7.24
C GLN A 54 7.44 -0.71 -8.30
N ASP A 55 8.24 -1.75 -8.09
CA ASP A 55 8.36 -2.85 -9.04
C ASP A 55 7.12 -3.74 -9.02
N VAL A 56 6.59 -4.05 -7.84
CA VAL A 56 5.40 -4.90 -7.72
C VAL A 56 4.13 -4.17 -8.14
N SER A 57 4.02 -2.86 -7.90
CA SER A 57 2.88 -2.08 -8.41
C SER A 57 2.77 -2.15 -9.94
N ARG A 58 3.90 -2.13 -10.65
CA ARG A 58 3.94 -2.34 -12.12
C ARG A 58 3.52 -3.74 -12.55
N GLN A 59 3.92 -4.76 -11.79
CA GLN A 59 3.53 -6.14 -12.09
C GLN A 59 2.05 -6.39 -11.89
N LEU A 60 1.42 -5.62 -10.99
CA LEU A 60 0.01 -5.73 -10.63
C LEU A 60 -0.89 -4.74 -11.39
N ASP A 61 -0.33 -3.89 -12.26
CA ASP A 61 -1.04 -2.84 -13.01
C ASP A 61 -1.80 -1.86 -12.10
N ILE A 62 -1.17 -1.46 -10.99
CA ILE A 62 -1.72 -0.53 -9.97
C ILE A 62 -0.80 0.70 -9.77
N GLU A 63 -0.03 1.08 -10.78
CA GLU A 63 0.89 2.21 -10.66
C GLU A 63 0.17 3.53 -10.35
N GLN A 64 -1.08 3.69 -10.78
CA GLN A 64 -1.85 4.91 -10.54
C GLN A 64 -2.21 5.04 -9.06
N GLU A 65 -2.71 3.96 -8.46
CA GLU A 65 -3.04 3.84 -7.04
C GLU A 65 -1.77 4.01 -6.19
N TYR A 66 -0.66 3.41 -6.60
CA TYR A 66 0.62 3.59 -5.92
C TYR A 66 1.13 5.03 -6.04
N SER A 67 0.94 5.68 -7.19
CA SER A 67 1.29 7.09 -7.38
C SER A 67 0.44 8.00 -6.50
N LEU A 68 -0.85 7.70 -6.36
CA LEU A 68 -1.75 8.41 -5.45
C LEU A 68 -1.28 8.24 -3.99
N LEU A 69 -0.98 7.02 -3.56
CA LEU A 69 -0.46 6.76 -2.22
C LEU A 69 0.80 7.59 -1.92
N LYS A 70 1.74 7.67 -2.88
CA LYS A 70 2.97 8.47 -2.76
C LYS A 70 2.70 9.97 -2.63
N SER A 71 1.63 10.48 -3.24
CA SER A 71 1.27 11.90 -3.17
C SER A 71 0.86 12.33 -1.75
N GLY A 72 0.44 11.38 -0.91
CA GLY A 72 -0.03 11.65 0.44
C GLY A 72 -1.40 12.34 0.50
N ILE A 73 -2.12 12.38 -0.63
CA ILE A 73 -3.48 12.92 -0.69
C ILE A 73 -4.42 12.03 0.12
N ASP A 74 -5.18 12.68 0.99
CA ASP A 74 -6.19 12.11 1.87
C ASP A 74 -7.59 12.07 1.24
N ASP A 75 -7.80 12.65 0.05
CA ASP A 75 -9.04 12.53 -0.73
C ASP A 75 -8.80 11.90 -2.13
N PRO A 76 -8.90 10.56 -2.25
CA PRO A 76 -8.82 9.82 -3.51
C PRO A 76 -9.99 10.06 -4.43
N ASP A 77 -11.16 10.48 -3.92
CA ASP A 77 -12.33 10.67 -4.78
C ASP A 77 -12.05 11.80 -5.77
N GLU A 78 -11.35 12.86 -5.36
CA GLU A 78 -10.90 13.91 -6.28
C GLU A 78 -9.93 13.37 -7.36
N PHE A 79 -9.04 12.45 -7.02
CA PHE A 79 -8.07 11.87 -7.96
C PHE A 79 -8.69 10.83 -8.90
N PHE A 80 -9.48 9.89 -8.39
CA PHE A 80 -10.19 8.89 -9.20
C PHE A 80 -11.22 9.55 -10.13
N ASN A 81 -11.87 10.64 -9.70
CA ASN A 81 -12.71 11.43 -10.57
C ASN A 81 -11.91 12.11 -11.70
N ARG A 82 -10.66 12.52 -11.47
CA ARG A 82 -9.79 13.05 -12.54
C ARG A 82 -9.31 11.96 -13.51
N LEU A 83 -9.07 10.73 -13.02
CA LEU A 83 -8.68 9.60 -13.86
C LEU A 83 -9.82 9.08 -14.76
N ARG A 84 -11.08 9.12 -14.29
CA ARG A 84 -12.26 8.70 -15.07
C ARG A 84 -12.63 9.63 -16.24
N VAL A 85 -12.02 10.81 -16.33
CA VAL A 85 -12.36 11.87 -17.31
C VAL A 85 -11.35 11.91 -18.48
N GLN A 86 -10.33 11.05 -18.50
CA GLN A 86 -9.41 10.87 -19.64
C GLN A 86 -9.83 9.73 -20.56
#